data_AF-A0A2C5SPJ6-F1
#
_entry.id   AF-A0A2C5SPJ6-F1
#
_cell.length_a   1.000
_cell.length_b   1.000
_cell.length_c   1.000
_cell.angle_alpha   90.00
_cell.angle_beta   90.00
_cell.angle_gamma   90.00
#
_symmetry.space_group_name_H-M   'P 1'
#
loop_
_entity.id
_entity.type
_entity.pdbx_description
1 polymer ?
#
loop_
_entity_poly.entity_id
_entity_poly.type
_entity_poly.pdbx_seq_one_letter_code
_entity_poly.pdbx_strand_id
1 'polypeptide(L)'
;MVKIDLEFNMKKRVIGLFLLIGLPLVAIADNIHVTVNSPVYSYPDNREFKESVYVCVLTPFNKMYAGVDVKKTQAQFNASQSCQNKEGSNSIFCTPKDAMCTTATVILSNGDSRHQGLSAIVLFNGFDQTGQHLLVNESIDDFSTYNFDNKIMSFDIPDGWTVRFFKEKNFQGDYYTRSSGKGNADDFPHSISSMKILRKK
;
A
#
# COMPACT_ATOMS: atom_id res chain seq x y z
N MET A 1 15.14 3.93 8.98
CA MET A 1 13.68 4.06 9.13
C MET A 1 13.07 3.71 7.79
N VAL A 2 12.42 2.55 7.67
CA VAL A 2 11.83 2.08 6.41
C VAL A 2 10.34 2.44 6.46
N LYS A 3 9.88 3.22 5.49
CA LYS A 3 8.47 3.58 5.35
C LYS A 3 7.83 2.52 4.45
N ILE A 4 6.88 1.75 4.98
CA ILE A 4 6.18 0.71 4.24
C ILE A 4 4.72 1.13 4.19
N ASP A 5 4.24 1.50 3.01
CA ASP A 5 2.81 1.73 2.79
C ASP A 5 2.16 0.34 2.59
N LEU A 6 1.32 -0.07 3.55
CA LEU A 6 0.59 -1.34 3.51
C LEU A 6 -0.88 -1.06 3.18
N GLU A 7 -1.37 -1.57 2.05
CA GLU A 7 -2.80 -1.59 1.76
C GLU A 7 -3.48 -2.79 2.44
N PHE A 8 -4.42 -2.51 3.35
CA PHE A 8 -5.26 -3.52 3.99
C PHE A 8 -6.65 -3.56 3.33
N ASN A 9 -6.88 -4.55 2.46
CA ASN A 9 -8.19 -4.81 1.90
C ASN A 9 -9.04 -5.61 2.92
N MET A 10 -9.68 -4.91 3.87
CA MET A 10 -10.60 -5.54 4.81
C MET A 10 -11.99 -5.69 4.14
N LYS A 11 -12.36 -6.93 3.78
CA LYS A 11 -13.70 -7.26 3.25
C LYS A 11 -14.78 -6.75 4.22
N LYS A 12 -15.50 -5.69 3.81
CA LYS A 12 -16.67 -5.16 4.53
C LYS A 12 -17.73 -6.24 4.63
N ARG A 13 -17.92 -6.85 5.81
CA ARG A 13 -19.14 -7.59 6.14
C ARG A 13 -20.18 -6.59 6.60
N VAL A 14 -21.11 -6.24 5.70
CA VAL A 14 -22.28 -5.43 6.03
C VAL A 14 -23.27 -6.33 6.78
N ILE A 15 -23.32 -6.20 8.11
CA ILE A 15 -24.45 -6.68 8.90
C ILE A 15 -25.50 -5.58 8.85
N GLY A 16 -26.44 -5.72 7.93
CA GLY A 16 -27.52 -4.75 7.74
C GLY A 16 -28.58 -4.89 8.84
N LEU A 17 -28.75 -3.85 9.64
CA LEU A 17 -30.03 -3.57 10.31
C LEU A 17 -30.59 -2.30 9.65
N PHE A 18 -31.62 -2.49 8.83
CA PHE A 18 -32.33 -1.41 8.16
C PHE A 18 -33.04 -0.53 9.18
N LEU A 19 -32.63 0.74 9.29
CA LEU A 19 -33.50 1.81 9.73
C LEU A 19 -33.37 3.01 8.79
N LEU A 20 -34.54 3.35 8.23
CA LEU A 20 -34.89 4.50 7.41
C LEU A 20 -34.08 5.75 7.77
N ILE A 21 -33.20 6.20 6.88
CA ILE A 21 -33.22 7.49 6.14
C ILE A 21 -32.01 7.39 5.19
N GLY A 22 -32.26 7.50 3.89
CA GLY A 22 -31.24 7.33 2.86
C GLY A 22 -30.21 8.44 2.85
N LEU A 23 -28.95 8.07 3.00
CA LEU A 23 -27.76 8.66 2.39
C LEU A 23 -26.66 7.59 2.46
N PRO A 24 -26.14 7.06 1.34
CA PRO A 24 -24.99 6.17 1.40
C PRO A 24 -23.80 7.00 1.91
N LEU A 25 -23.36 6.72 3.13
CA LEU A 25 -22.05 7.17 3.61
C LEU A 25 -21.00 6.54 2.69
N VAL A 26 -20.55 7.32 1.71
CA VAL A 26 -19.32 7.03 0.97
C VAL A 26 -18.20 7.10 2.01
N ALA A 27 -17.75 5.94 2.48
CA ALA A 27 -16.57 5.85 3.31
C ALA A 27 -15.39 6.29 2.43
N ILE A 28 -14.95 7.53 2.62
CA ILE A 28 -13.69 8.03 2.07
C ILE A 28 -12.62 7.12 2.66
N ALA A 29 -11.94 6.37 1.81
CA ALA A 29 -10.78 5.59 2.23
C ALA A 29 -9.66 6.60 2.48
N ASP A 30 -9.52 7.05 3.72
CA ASP A 30 -8.32 7.75 4.13
C ASP A 30 -7.15 6.75 4.02
N ASN A 31 -6.16 7.08 3.20
CA ASN A 31 -4.94 6.30 3.09
C ASN A 31 -4.30 6.15 4.47
N ILE A 32 -4.24 4.92 4.96
CA ILE A 32 -3.68 4.63 6.28
C ILE A 32 -2.15 4.67 6.14
N HIS A 33 -1.54 5.78 6.55
CA HIS A 33 -0.08 5.83 6.72
C HIS A 33 0.32 5.08 7.99
N VAL A 34 0.99 3.95 7.83
CA VAL A 34 1.57 3.22 8.95
C VAL A 34 3.08 3.34 8.95
N THR A 35 3.63 3.88 10.02
CA THR A 35 5.07 3.87 10.26
C THR A 35 5.45 2.60 10.98
N VAL A 36 6.18 1.70 10.30
CA VAL A 36 6.75 0.50 10.93
C VAL A 36 8.10 0.87 11.54
N ASN A 37 8.19 0.84 12.86
CA ASN A 37 9.47 0.94 13.56
C ASN A 37 10.18 -0.42 13.49
N SER A 38 10.71 -0.77 12.31
CA SER A 38 11.60 -1.92 12.18
C SER A 38 12.98 -1.56 12.71
N PRO A 39 13.65 -2.45 13.48
CA PRO A 39 15.09 -2.36 13.66
C PRO A 39 15.74 -2.29 12.27
N VAL A 40 16.73 -1.41 12.11
CA VAL A 40 17.54 -1.39 10.89
C VAL A 40 18.43 -2.63 10.93
N TYR A 41 18.00 -3.70 10.28
CA TYR A 41 18.84 -4.87 10.05
C TYR A 41 19.72 -4.62 8.82
N SER A 42 20.99 -4.31 9.03
CA SER A 42 22.00 -4.42 7.97
C SER A 42 22.35 -5.90 7.82
N TYR A 43 21.90 -6.55 6.74
CA TYR A 43 22.21 -7.95 6.51
C TYR A 43 22.90 -8.16 5.15
N PRO A 44 24.09 -8.76 5.11
CA PRO A 44 24.80 -9.07 3.88
C PRO A 44 24.35 -10.44 3.38
N ASP A 45 23.11 -10.57 2.89
CA ASP A 45 22.71 -11.82 2.22
C ASP A 45 21.44 -11.69 1.37
N ASN A 46 21.36 -12.50 0.31
CA ASN A 46 20.26 -12.62 -0.65
C ASN A 46 19.08 -13.44 -0.09
N ARG A 47 18.85 -13.43 1.23
CA ARG A 47 17.80 -14.21 1.88
C ARG A 47 16.49 -13.44 1.90
N GLU A 48 15.43 -14.09 1.41
CA GLU A 48 14.04 -13.63 1.53
C GLU A 48 13.66 -13.61 3.03
N PHE A 49 13.56 -12.41 3.62
CA PHE A 49 13.21 -12.26 5.02
C PHE A 49 11.69 -12.19 5.16
N LYS A 50 11.10 -13.15 5.87
CA LYS A 50 9.68 -13.21 6.17
C LYS A 50 9.48 -12.97 7.66
N GLU A 51 8.90 -11.83 8.01
CA GLU A 51 8.52 -11.54 9.39
C GLU A 51 7.01 -11.35 9.48
N SER A 52 6.41 -11.98 10.49
CA SER A 52 5.00 -11.79 10.80
C SER A 52 4.85 -10.55 11.68
N VAL A 53 4.12 -9.56 11.18
CA VAL A 53 3.74 -8.36 11.93
C VAL A 53 2.27 -8.45 12.33
N TYR A 54 1.91 -7.76 13.41
CA TYR A 54 0.53 -7.49 13.77
C TYR A 54 0.10 -6.17 13.19
N VAL A 55 -1.10 -6.16 12.63
CA VAL A 55 -1.78 -4.97 12.13
C VAL A 55 -3.04 -4.82 12.94
N CYS A 56 -3.09 -3.77 13.75
CA CYS A 56 -4.20 -3.51 14.66
C CYS A 56 -4.94 -2.24 14.21
N VAL A 57 -6.27 -2.28 14.25
CA VAL A 57 -7.12 -1.19 13.77
C VAL A 57 -8.15 -0.81 14.84
N LEU A 58 -8.27 0.49 15.10
CA LEU A 58 -9.37 1.11 15.85
C LEU A 58 -10.33 1.77 14.87
N THR A 59 -11.63 1.62 15.10
CA THR A 59 -12.68 2.15 14.21
C THR A 59 -13.73 3.06 14.86
N PRO A 60 -13.34 4.03 15.71
CA PRO A 60 -14.32 4.93 16.32
C PRO A 60 -14.93 5.86 15.27
N PHE A 61 -16.23 6.13 15.41
CA PHE A 61 -16.98 7.04 14.53
C PHE A 61 -16.88 6.74 13.03
N ASN A 62 -16.73 5.46 12.66
CA ASN A 62 -16.52 5.00 11.28
C ASN A 62 -15.22 5.50 10.62
N LYS A 63 -14.26 6.03 11.40
CA LYS A 63 -12.90 6.37 10.94
C LYS A 63 -11.94 5.26 11.32
N MET A 64 -10.92 4.99 10.50
CA MET A 64 -9.96 3.91 10.75
C MET A 64 -8.60 4.47 11.18
N TYR A 65 -8.04 3.91 12.26
CA TYR A 65 -6.68 4.21 12.73
C TYR A 65 -5.93 2.91 12.91
N ALA A 66 -4.80 2.76 12.22
CA ALA A 66 -4.01 1.54 12.29
C ALA A 66 -2.68 1.74 12.99
N GLY A 67 -2.16 0.65 13.52
CA GLY A 67 -0.80 0.52 14.02
C GLY A 67 -0.24 -0.84 13.66
N VAL A 68 1.04 -0.87 13.28
CA VAL A 68 1.74 -2.11 12.90
C VAL A 68 3.00 -2.26 13.74
N ASP A 69 3.26 -3.50 14.18
CA ASP A 69 4.46 -3.87 14.93
C ASP A 69 4.63 -5.40 14.96
N VAL A 70 5.83 -5.89 15.22
CA VAL A 70 6.12 -7.32 15.44
C VAL A 70 5.45 -7.86 16.72
N LYS A 71 5.18 -6.99 17.71
CA LYS A 71 4.43 -7.32 18.93
C LYS A 71 3.00 -6.80 18.86
N LYS A 72 2.01 -7.67 19.07
CA LYS A 72 0.59 -7.30 19.11
C LYS A 72 0.30 -6.11 20.03
N THR A 73 0.83 -6.10 21.25
CA THR A 73 0.60 -5.03 22.23
C THR A 73 1.14 -3.68 21.76
N GLN A 74 2.26 -3.69 21.04
CA GLN A 74 2.85 -2.48 20.47
C GLN A 74 2.06 -2.01 19.24
N ALA A 75 1.61 -2.93 18.38
CA ALA A 75 0.73 -2.60 17.26
C ALA A 75 -0.60 -1.97 17.73
N GLN A 76 -1.18 -2.50 18.81
CA GLN A 76 -2.36 -1.94 19.48
C GLN A 76 -2.10 -0.53 20.03
N PHE A 77 -0.95 -0.32 20.68
CA PHE A 77 -0.55 0.99 21.18
C PHE A 77 -0.34 2.00 20.04
N ASN A 78 0.28 1.58 18.95
CA ASN A 78 0.49 2.41 17.76
C ASN A 78 -0.85 2.84 17.13
N ALA A 79 -1.84 1.93 17.05
CA ALA A 79 -3.18 2.25 16.57
C ALA A 79 -3.90 3.26 17.48
N SER A 80 -3.79 3.06 18.80
CA SER A 80 -4.30 4.00 19.82
C SER A 80 -3.69 5.38 19.68
N GLN A 81 -2.36 5.47 19.54
CA GLN A 81 -1.69 6.77 19.36
C GLN A 81 -2.16 7.47 18.08
N SER A 82 -2.28 6.74 16.97
CA SER A 82 -2.80 7.28 15.71
C SER A 82 -4.21 7.87 15.88
N CYS A 83 -5.08 7.16 16.60
CA CYS A 83 -6.41 7.64 16.98
C CYS A 83 -6.37 8.89 17.87
N GLN A 84 -5.61 8.88 18.97
CA GLN A 84 -5.51 10.01 19.91
C GLN A 84 -4.95 11.28 19.25
N ASN A 85 -4.01 11.13 18.31
CA ASN A 85 -3.46 12.26 17.56
C ASN A 85 -4.49 12.98 16.68
N LYS A 86 -5.61 12.33 16.36
CA LYS A 86 -6.66 12.88 15.49
C LYS A 86 -7.95 13.22 16.24
N GLU A 87 -8.32 12.39 17.20
CA GLU A 87 -9.58 12.52 17.95
C GLU A 87 -9.41 13.14 19.34
N GLY A 88 -8.17 13.45 19.75
CA GLY A 88 -7.84 14.09 21.02
C GLY A 88 -7.18 13.15 22.04
N SER A 89 -6.31 13.71 22.86
CA SER A 89 -5.56 12.98 23.90
C SER A 89 -6.51 12.37 24.94
N ASN A 90 -6.19 11.15 25.40
CA ASN A 90 -6.99 10.41 26.39
C ASN A 90 -8.46 10.15 25.97
N SER A 91 -8.74 10.12 24.67
CA SER A 91 -10.04 9.72 24.16
C SER A 91 -10.36 8.27 24.55
N ILE A 92 -11.52 8.06 25.18
CA ILE A 92 -12.02 6.73 25.59
C ILE A 92 -12.23 5.80 24.38
N PHE A 93 -12.40 6.38 23.19
CA PHE A 93 -12.61 5.68 21.93
C PHE A 93 -11.30 5.20 21.28
N CYS A 94 -10.16 5.60 21.86
CA CYS A 94 -8.82 5.28 21.36
C CYS A 94 -8.07 4.29 22.27
N THR A 95 -8.79 3.42 23.00
CA THR A 95 -8.17 2.48 23.93
C THR A 95 -7.39 1.37 23.19
N PRO A 96 -6.09 1.12 23.48
CA PRO A 96 -5.28 0.13 22.76
C PRO A 96 -5.91 -1.28 22.70
N LYS A 97 -6.51 -1.72 23.80
CA LYS A 97 -7.08 -3.07 23.93
C LYS A 97 -8.28 -3.31 23.00
N ASP A 98 -8.95 -2.24 22.58
CA ASP A 98 -10.12 -2.31 21.71
C ASP A 98 -9.72 -2.42 20.22
N ALA A 99 -8.43 -2.27 19.91
CA ALA A 99 -7.93 -2.42 18.55
C ALA A 99 -8.02 -3.88 18.11
N MET A 100 -8.73 -4.13 17.01
CA MET A 100 -8.83 -5.44 16.37
C MET A 100 -7.56 -5.71 15.58
N CYS A 101 -6.92 -6.86 15.81
CA CYS A 101 -5.64 -7.19 15.19
C CYS A 101 -5.73 -8.39 14.26
N THR A 102 -5.07 -8.30 13.12
CA THR A 102 -4.73 -9.43 12.25
C THR A 102 -3.21 -9.56 12.14
N THR A 103 -2.72 -10.74 11.78
CA THR A 103 -1.32 -10.92 11.40
C THR A 103 -1.17 -10.71 9.90
N ALA A 104 -0.04 -10.13 9.49
CA ALA A 104 0.38 -9.97 8.10
C ALA A 104 1.84 -10.40 7.97
N THR A 105 2.21 -10.99 6.84
CA THR A 105 3.60 -11.35 6.56
C THR A 105 4.24 -10.22 5.75
N VAL A 106 5.28 -9.62 6.29
CA VAL A 106 6.14 -8.70 5.56
C VAL A 106 7.25 -9.53 4.92
N ILE A 107 7.40 -9.39 3.61
CA ILE A 107 8.49 -9.99 2.85
C ILE A 107 9.46 -8.87 2.49
N LEU A 108 10.67 -8.92 3.04
CA LEU A 108 11.77 -8.03 2.68
C LEU A 108 12.75 -8.83 1.82
N SER A 109 12.84 -8.47 0.55
CA SER A 109 13.80 -9.06 -0.39
C SER A 109 14.86 -8.01 -0.72
N ASN A 110 16.13 -8.33 -0.47
CA ASN A 110 17.24 -7.57 -1.05
C ASN A 110 17.16 -7.75 -2.57
N GLY A 111 16.97 -6.65 -3.29
CA GLY A 111 16.80 -6.65 -4.73
C GLY A 111 18.06 -7.09 -5.46
N ASP A 112 18.19 -8.39 -5.72
CA ASP A 112 19.03 -8.89 -6.80
C ASP A 112 18.27 -9.88 -7.70
N SER A 113 17.68 -9.29 -8.74
CA SER A 113 17.73 -9.73 -10.14
C SER A 113 17.44 -11.19 -10.50
N ARG A 114 16.30 -11.74 -10.09
CA ARG A 114 15.52 -12.63 -10.97
C ARG A 114 14.05 -12.30 -10.78
N HIS A 115 13.33 -12.00 -11.87
CA HIS A 115 11.88 -11.77 -11.96
C HIS A 115 10.98 -12.89 -11.38
N GLN A 116 11.60 -13.88 -10.75
CA GLN A 116 11.02 -15.05 -10.10
C GLN A 116 10.59 -14.66 -8.68
N GLY A 117 9.34 -14.24 -8.51
CA GLY A 117 8.71 -14.14 -7.18
C GLY A 117 8.13 -12.78 -6.81
N LEU A 118 8.23 -11.76 -7.67
CA LEU A 118 7.46 -10.54 -7.48
C LEU A 118 5.97 -10.87 -7.61
N SER A 119 5.21 -10.64 -6.54
CA SER A 119 3.73 -10.75 -6.54
C SER A 119 3.05 -9.41 -6.84
N ALA A 120 3.86 -8.36 -7.06
CA ALA A 120 3.44 -6.99 -7.32
C ALA A 120 4.40 -6.31 -8.30
N ILE A 121 3.89 -5.37 -9.08
CA ILE A 121 4.67 -4.42 -9.88
C ILE A 121 5.33 -3.43 -8.94
N VAL A 122 6.57 -3.04 -9.22
CA VAL A 122 7.26 -1.98 -8.49
C VAL A 122 7.45 -0.79 -9.42
N LEU A 123 6.94 0.38 -9.05
CA LEU A 123 7.10 1.64 -9.78
C LEU A 123 8.06 2.53 -9.00
N PHE A 124 9.01 3.16 -9.67
CA PHE A 124 10.07 3.96 -9.04
C PHE A 124 10.04 5.39 -9.57
N ASN A 125 10.39 6.36 -8.71
CA ASN A 125 10.55 7.76 -9.09
C ASN A 125 12.00 8.16 -9.39
N GLY A 126 12.89 7.19 -9.49
CA GLY A 126 14.24 7.34 -10.04
C GLY A 126 14.45 6.41 -11.23
N PHE A 127 15.50 6.68 -12.01
CA PHE A 127 15.97 5.79 -13.07
C PHE A 127 16.57 4.51 -12.47
N ASP A 128 16.61 3.44 -13.27
CA ASP A 128 17.30 2.19 -12.94
C ASP A 128 16.87 1.58 -11.59
N GLN A 129 15.56 1.63 -11.30
CA GLN A 129 14.92 1.10 -10.09
C GLN A 129 15.45 1.74 -8.79
N THR A 130 15.75 3.03 -8.82
CA THR A 130 16.20 3.81 -7.66
C THR A 130 15.11 4.74 -7.11
N GLY A 131 15.35 5.31 -5.92
CA GLY A 131 14.48 6.32 -5.32
C GLY A 131 13.29 5.75 -4.54
N GLN A 132 12.26 6.59 -4.36
CA GLN A 132 10.99 6.19 -3.76
C GLN A 132 10.25 5.25 -4.72
N HIS A 133 9.60 4.24 -4.16
CA HIS A 133 8.85 3.26 -4.93
C HIS A 133 7.42 3.07 -4.42
N LEU A 134 6.56 2.60 -5.31
CA LEU A 134 5.18 2.17 -5.06
C LEU A 134 5.04 0.70 -5.49
N LEU A 135 4.58 -0.15 -4.57
CA LEU A 135 4.22 -1.54 -4.85
C LEU A 135 2.77 -1.60 -5.30
N VAL A 136 2.52 -2.23 -6.44
CA VAL A 136 1.19 -2.28 -7.05
C VAL A 136 0.82 -3.71 -7.41
N ASN A 137 -0.23 -4.23 -6.79
CA ASN A 137 -0.76 -5.56 -7.09
C ASN A 137 -2.12 -5.50 -7.79
N GLU A 138 -2.72 -4.33 -8.00
CA GLU A 138 -3.99 -4.14 -8.70
C GLU A 138 -3.96 -2.96 -9.68
N SER A 139 -5.05 -2.74 -10.42
CA SER A 139 -5.09 -1.59 -11.35
C SER A 139 -5.37 -0.32 -10.56
N ILE A 140 -4.66 0.77 -10.89
CA ILE A 140 -4.80 2.07 -10.22
C ILE A 140 -5.42 3.03 -11.22
N ASP A 141 -6.62 3.52 -10.92
CA ASP A 141 -7.36 4.49 -11.73
C ASP A 141 -6.91 5.94 -11.51
N ASP A 142 -6.29 6.24 -10.37
CA ASP A 142 -5.74 7.58 -10.10
C ASP A 142 -4.47 7.50 -9.25
N PHE A 143 -3.30 7.76 -9.84
CA PHE A 143 -2.01 7.74 -9.13
C PHE A 143 -1.84 8.89 -8.11
N SER A 144 -2.68 9.93 -8.14
CA SER A 144 -2.59 11.04 -7.18
C SER A 144 -3.00 10.62 -5.78
N THR A 145 -3.85 9.59 -5.64
CA THR A 145 -4.19 8.98 -4.36
C THR A 145 -2.97 8.38 -3.67
N TYR A 146 -1.95 7.96 -4.43
CA TYR A 146 -0.68 7.42 -3.93
C TYR A 146 0.46 8.45 -3.92
N ASN A 147 0.19 9.73 -4.22
CA ASN A 147 1.20 10.78 -4.43
C ASN A 147 2.30 10.35 -5.43
N PHE A 148 1.93 9.55 -6.43
CA PHE A 148 2.82 8.99 -7.45
C PHE A 148 2.48 9.43 -8.88
N ASP A 149 1.46 10.27 -9.01
CA ASP A 149 1.01 10.89 -10.26
C ASP A 149 2.17 11.59 -10.96
N ASN A 150 2.39 11.27 -12.24
CA ASN A 150 3.45 11.87 -13.05
C ASN A 150 4.87 11.72 -12.45
N LYS A 151 5.11 10.71 -11.62
CA LYS A 151 6.42 10.47 -10.98
C LYS A 151 7.11 9.18 -11.43
N ILE A 152 6.46 8.32 -12.21
CA ILE A 152 7.08 7.07 -12.66
C ILE A 152 8.26 7.39 -13.59
N MET A 153 9.44 6.89 -13.23
CA MET A 153 10.69 7.02 -14.00
C MET A 153 11.30 5.66 -14.35
N SER A 154 11.07 4.63 -13.54
CA SER A 154 11.40 3.25 -13.91
C SER A 154 10.44 2.25 -13.24
N PHE A 155 10.45 1.01 -13.70
CA PHE A 155 9.53 -0.04 -13.24
C PHE A 155 10.19 -1.42 -13.19
N ASP A 156 9.60 -2.31 -12.41
CA ASP A 156 9.85 -3.76 -12.41
C ASP A 156 8.52 -4.51 -12.45
N ILE A 157 8.24 -5.19 -13.55
CA ILE A 157 6.98 -5.92 -13.79
C ILE A 157 7.22 -7.42 -13.65
N PRO A 158 6.44 -8.15 -12.81
CA PRO A 158 6.61 -9.59 -12.60
C PRO A 158 6.55 -10.44 -13.87
N ASP A 159 7.22 -11.59 -13.86
CA ASP A 159 7.18 -12.56 -14.95
C ASP A 159 5.74 -12.95 -15.35
N GLY A 160 5.46 -12.88 -16.65
CA GLY A 160 4.16 -13.23 -17.24
C GLY A 160 3.09 -12.14 -17.15
N TRP A 161 3.34 -11.05 -16.42
CA TRP A 161 2.39 -9.94 -16.33
C TRP A 161 2.45 -9.04 -17.56
N THR A 162 1.36 -8.32 -17.79
CA THR A 162 1.30 -7.29 -18.83
C THR A 162 0.49 -6.12 -18.30
N VAL A 163 1.07 -4.93 -18.44
CA VAL A 163 0.61 -3.70 -17.80
C VAL A 163 0.45 -2.63 -18.85
N ARG A 164 -0.60 -1.82 -18.72
CA ARG A 164 -0.83 -0.64 -19.55
C ARG A 164 -0.86 0.60 -18.67
N PHE A 165 0.04 1.53 -18.95
CA PHE A 165 0.13 2.85 -18.34
C PHE A 165 -0.65 3.85 -19.20
N PHE A 166 -1.44 4.71 -18.57
CA PHE A 166 -2.30 5.69 -19.22
C PHE A 166 -1.90 7.09 -18.80
N LYS A 167 -1.90 8.03 -19.74
CA LYS A 167 -1.54 9.42 -19.44
C LYS A 167 -2.55 10.10 -18.54
N GLU A 168 -3.83 9.74 -18.65
CA GLU A 168 -4.90 10.31 -17.86
C GLU A 168 -5.39 9.36 -16.78
N LYS A 169 -6.19 9.89 -15.86
CA LYS A 169 -6.87 9.12 -14.82
C LYS A 169 -7.96 8.23 -15.44
N ASN A 170 -8.47 7.28 -14.67
CA ASN A 170 -9.57 6.39 -15.03
C ASN A 170 -9.30 5.57 -16.31
N PHE A 171 -8.03 5.23 -16.57
CA PHE A 171 -7.60 4.44 -17.72
C PHE A 171 -7.90 5.10 -19.07
N GLN A 172 -7.80 6.42 -19.15
CA GLN A 172 -8.09 7.22 -20.34
C GLN A 172 -6.83 7.81 -20.99
N GLY A 173 -7.01 8.41 -22.16
CA GLY A 173 -5.94 9.08 -22.92
C GLY A 173 -4.97 8.10 -23.59
N ASP A 174 -3.84 8.65 -24.05
CA ASP A 174 -2.75 7.86 -24.62
C ASP A 174 -2.23 6.81 -23.64
N TYR A 175 -1.72 5.71 -24.18
CA TYR A 175 -1.25 4.61 -23.36
C TYR A 175 0.05 3.98 -23.86
N TYR A 176 0.75 3.33 -22.92
CA TYR A 176 1.97 2.58 -23.15
C TYR A 176 1.83 1.20 -22.51
N THR A 177 2.12 0.14 -23.27
CA THR A 177 2.04 -1.24 -22.76
C THR A 177 3.45 -1.78 -22.51
N ARG A 178 3.62 -2.48 -21.39
CA ARG A 178 4.87 -3.16 -21.00
C ARG A 178 4.57 -4.59 -20.55
N SER A 179 5.39 -5.51 -21.01
CA SER A 179 5.45 -6.89 -20.50
C SER A 179 6.32 -6.96 -19.25
N SER A 180 6.48 -8.17 -18.70
CA SER A 180 7.43 -8.46 -17.63
C SER A 180 8.83 -7.95 -17.92
N GLY A 181 9.56 -7.56 -16.88
CA GLY A 181 10.90 -7.02 -17.00
C GLY A 181 11.11 -5.74 -16.18
N LYS A 182 12.39 -5.40 -16.03
CA LYS A 182 12.83 -4.08 -15.56
C LYS A 182 12.95 -3.15 -16.76
N GLY A 183 12.64 -1.86 -16.56
CA GLY A 183 12.83 -0.86 -17.59
C GLY A 183 12.68 0.57 -17.07
N ASN A 184 13.21 1.52 -17.83
CA ASN A 184 12.98 2.94 -17.62
C ASN A 184 11.73 3.39 -18.39
N ALA A 185 11.11 4.46 -17.90
CA ALA A 185 9.90 5.06 -18.47
C ALA A 185 10.23 6.14 -19.52
N ASP A 186 11.35 6.00 -20.25
CA ASP A 186 11.91 7.03 -21.14
C ASP A 186 10.96 7.48 -22.25
N ASP A 187 10.04 6.60 -22.67
CA ASP A 187 9.04 6.90 -23.69
C ASP A 187 7.84 7.72 -23.17
N PHE A 188 7.70 7.84 -21.85
CA PHE A 188 6.57 8.50 -21.19
C PHE A 188 6.90 9.16 -19.83
N PRO A 189 8.05 9.84 -19.68
CA PRO A 189 8.46 10.37 -18.39
C PRO A 189 7.46 11.40 -17.90
N HIS A 190 7.14 11.35 -16.61
CA HIS A 190 6.29 12.32 -15.93
C HIS A 190 4.91 12.56 -16.53
N SER A 191 4.32 11.55 -17.18
CA SER A 191 3.05 11.73 -17.90
C SER A 191 1.95 10.75 -17.52
N ILE A 192 2.22 9.80 -16.63
CA ILE A 192 1.29 8.71 -16.31
C ILE A 192 0.48 9.03 -15.06
N SER A 193 -0.85 8.92 -15.21
CA SER A 193 -1.82 9.20 -14.15
C SER A 193 -2.71 8.00 -13.78
N SER A 194 -2.71 6.92 -14.57
CA SER A 194 -3.35 5.65 -14.20
C SER A 194 -2.70 4.42 -14.86
N MET A 195 -3.02 3.22 -14.38
CA MET A 195 -2.44 1.97 -14.84
C MET A 195 -3.41 0.80 -14.73
N LYS A 196 -3.51 -0.01 -15.77
CA LYS A 196 -4.29 -1.26 -15.78
C LYS A 196 -3.41 -2.48 -15.92
N ILE A 197 -3.60 -3.46 -15.04
CA ILE A 197 -3.02 -4.79 -15.18
C ILE A 197 -3.90 -5.57 -16.16
N LEU A 198 -3.36 -5.87 -17.34
CA LEU A 198 -4.09 -6.58 -18.40
C LEU A 198 -4.02 -8.09 -18.22
N ARG A 199 -2.90 -8.58 -17.68
CA ARG A 199 -2.67 -10.01 -17.42
C ARG A 199 -1.84 -10.18 -16.16
N LYS A 200 -2.26 -11.15 -15.34
CA LYS A 200 -1.46 -11.75 -14.27
C LYS A 200 -1.18 -13.19 -14.64
N LYS A 201 -0.06 -13.72 -14.15
CA LYS A 201 0.26 -15.15 -14.20
C LYS A 201 -0.64 -15.92 -13.24
#